data_AF-A0A7G4RCH5-F1
#
_entry.id   AF-A0A7G4RCH5-F1
#
_cell.length_a   1.000
_cell.length_b   1.000
_cell.length_c   1.000
_cell.angle_alpha   90.00
_cell.angle_beta   90.00
_cell.angle_gamma   90.00
#
_symmetry.space_group_name_H-M   'P 1'
#
loop_
_entity.id
_entity.type
_entity.pdbx_description
1 polymer ?
#
loop_
_entity_poly.entity_id
_entity_poly.type
_entity_poly.pdbx_seq_one_letter_code
_entity_poly.pdbx_strand_id
1 'polypeptide(L)'
;MIQNKTQFSSWFVTDNDRAKTLVKHELKMLNNELQRNIETTSNPETHPEVRFLCHSIANKYLDYLQLLDQNVAHIPQKLGHELSWSQRFNQIALLEQKLASPLDIEEQIEHLQQIISLYQCVPSTELTNQVSLYSMQLQRIFSERELSLWLEGFVDFLNKSDIEQCGWGAVFYDWNVEQQHLALDFFANPKCADLVNEIFFYKVHPDKLFAEVMHPEKLVSIQMRLGILHYYIDSMQQKLYEIALQKGFGLGVDYFLRDEELPQGVRIETSDVIIQMIQSAVKRLKLSSNPINAKRDNVNYVSDLKRAYKFCFNPNRLVDAVMILQQNLLSGAVGQKNNILLFQEKMMALYNQLTTTECLDLYGYFANNDTQQLLYTFFNITRGGTFDWLPLLNNDEKIAIQTVFDALLCVMDALRIELGNRHFLTESYMYDLTNSNLKLDYRNRDAVFRVITLYKRMNTIPDNAIEQLFQSIEDCEVN
;
A
#
# COMPACT_ATOMS: atom_id res chain seq x y z
N MET A 1 25.83 -18.94 68.30
CA MET A 1 26.11 -19.80 67.13
C MET A 1 25.31 -19.27 65.95
N ILE A 2 26.03 -18.95 64.88
CA ILE A 2 25.61 -18.06 63.79
C ILE A 2 24.72 -18.81 62.78
N GLN A 3 23.69 -18.08 62.31
CA GLN A 3 22.71 -18.47 61.32
C GLN A 3 23.33 -18.60 59.92
N ASN A 4 23.25 -19.78 59.30
CA ASN A 4 23.42 -19.96 57.85
C ASN A 4 22.06 -19.76 57.16
N LYS A 5 21.70 -18.50 56.87
CA LYS A 5 20.43 -18.17 56.19
C LYS A 5 20.59 -17.08 55.12
N THR A 6 21.63 -17.13 54.30
CA THR A 6 21.84 -16.14 53.21
C THR A 6 22.63 -16.69 52.01
N GLN A 7 22.33 -17.90 51.54
CA GLN A 7 23.01 -18.45 50.34
C GLN A 7 22.10 -18.82 49.16
N PHE A 8 20.79 -18.56 49.23
CA PHE A 8 19.85 -18.87 48.14
C PHE A 8 19.20 -17.64 47.48
N SER A 9 19.57 -16.40 47.87
CA SER A 9 19.00 -15.19 47.27
C SER A 9 19.54 -14.86 45.87
N SER A 10 20.66 -15.46 45.45
CA SER A 10 21.29 -15.23 44.14
C SER A 10 20.70 -16.07 43.00
N TRP A 11 19.71 -16.92 43.26
CA TRP A 11 19.04 -17.75 42.24
C TRP A 11 17.67 -17.24 41.82
N PHE A 12 17.13 -16.21 42.48
CA PHE A 12 15.84 -15.65 42.11
C PHE A 12 16.05 -14.52 41.10
N VAL A 13 15.65 -14.78 39.85
CA VAL A 13 15.53 -13.75 38.81
C VAL A 13 14.59 -12.67 39.34
N THR A 14 15.09 -11.45 39.53
CA THR A 14 14.27 -10.33 39.99
C THR A 14 13.43 -9.76 38.84
N ASP A 15 12.35 -9.05 39.15
CA ASP A 15 11.58 -8.36 38.10
C ASP A 15 12.41 -7.30 37.36
N ASN A 16 13.45 -6.75 38.01
CA ASN A 16 14.42 -5.88 37.36
C ASN A 16 15.30 -6.65 36.34
N ASP A 17 15.72 -7.87 36.66
CA ASP A 17 16.48 -8.72 35.71
C ASP A 17 15.63 -9.11 34.50
N ARG A 18 14.33 -9.36 34.72
CA ARG A 18 13.34 -9.60 33.65
C ARG A 18 13.17 -8.37 32.77
N ALA A 19 13.00 -7.19 33.37
CA ALA A 19 12.88 -5.93 32.63
C ALA A 19 14.13 -5.64 31.79
N LYS A 20 15.34 -5.84 32.35
CA LYS A 20 16.61 -5.68 31.61
C LYS A 20 16.73 -6.65 30.44
N THR A 21 16.31 -7.90 30.62
CA THR A 21 16.32 -8.90 29.54
C THR A 21 15.34 -8.55 28.44
N LEU A 22 14.15 -8.07 28.79
CA LEU A 22 13.15 -7.60 27.83
C LEU A 22 13.68 -6.43 27.00
N VAL A 23 14.24 -5.41 27.64
CA VAL A 23 14.81 -4.24 26.93
C VAL A 23 15.97 -4.65 26.02
N LYS A 24 16.88 -5.54 26.47
CA LYS A 24 17.96 -6.07 25.62
C LYS A 24 17.44 -6.84 24.40
N HIS A 25 16.36 -7.61 24.58
CA HIS A 25 15.72 -8.33 23.48
C HIS A 25 15.11 -7.35 22.47
N GLU A 26 14.36 -6.35 22.92
CA GLU A 26 13.78 -5.31 22.05
C GLU A 26 14.85 -4.53 21.28
N LEU A 27 15.94 -4.14 21.96
CA LEU A 27 17.09 -3.48 21.32
C LEU A 27 17.70 -4.33 20.21
N LYS A 28 17.90 -5.64 20.45
CA LYS A 28 18.42 -6.55 19.43
C LYS A 28 17.50 -6.63 18.21
N MET A 29 16.18 -6.63 18.41
CA MET A 29 15.21 -6.67 17.32
C MET A 29 15.20 -5.40 16.49
N LEU A 30 15.17 -4.23 17.14
CA LEU A 30 15.25 -2.94 16.46
C LEU A 30 16.57 -2.78 15.69
N ASN A 31 17.69 -3.25 16.25
CA ASN A 31 18.99 -3.22 15.58
C ASN A 31 19.03 -4.11 14.32
N ASN A 32 18.45 -5.31 14.38
CA ASN A 32 18.37 -6.20 13.21
C ASN A 32 17.52 -5.58 12.09
N GLU A 33 16.40 -4.96 12.44
CA GLU A 33 15.55 -4.29 11.46
C GLU A 33 16.23 -3.06 10.86
N LEU A 34 16.93 -2.28 11.70
CA LEU A 34 17.73 -1.15 11.24
C LEU A 34 18.80 -1.60 10.24
N GLN A 35 19.53 -2.66 10.56
CA GLN A 35 20.53 -3.25 9.68
C GLN A 35 19.92 -3.68 8.33
N ARG A 36 18.76 -4.36 8.37
CA ARG A 36 18.05 -4.76 7.14
C ARG A 36 17.69 -3.56 6.28
N ASN A 37 17.12 -2.50 6.89
CA ASN A 37 16.72 -1.29 6.18
C ASN A 37 17.92 -0.53 5.60
N ILE A 38 19.07 -0.57 6.28
CA ILE A 38 20.32 -0.01 5.77
C ILE A 38 20.80 -0.76 4.53
N GLU A 39 20.74 -2.09 4.55
CA GLU A 39 21.18 -2.95 3.45
C GLU A 39 20.28 -2.87 2.22
N THR A 40 18.97 -2.69 2.41
CA THR A 40 17.99 -2.62 1.30
C THR A 40 17.86 -1.26 0.66
N THR A 41 18.33 -0.19 1.31
CA THR A 41 18.07 1.20 0.89
C THR A 41 19.32 1.85 0.32
N SER A 42 19.21 2.47 -0.86
CA SER A 42 20.36 3.14 -1.51
C SER A 42 20.84 4.39 -0.79
N ASN A 43 19.97 5.06 -0.02
CA ASN A 43 20.27 6.26 0.78
C ASN A 43 19.70 6.13 2.22
N PRO A 44 20.35 5.39 3.12
CA PRO A 44 19.85 5.16 4.48
C PRO A 44 19.78 6.45 5.32
N GLU A 45 20.63 7.43 5.03
CA GLU A 45 20.71 8.70 5.78
C GLU A 45 19.43 9.56 5.67
N THR A 46 18.72 9.43 4.54
CA THR A 46 17.48 10.16 4.26
C THR A 46 16.24 9.28 4.41
N HIS A 47 16.40 7.99 4.68
CA HIS A 47 15.28 7.07 4.76
C HIS A 47 14.48 7.28 6.06
N PRO A 48 13.17 7.59 5.97
CA PRO A 48 12.30 7.86 7.12
C PRO A 48 12.34 6.76 8.19
N GLU A 49 12.23 5.51 7.76
CA GLU A 49 12.16 4.35 8.66
C GLU A 49 13.47 4.11 9.40
N VAL A 50 14.61 4.35 8.75
CA VAL A 50 15.94 4.25 9.37
C VAL A 50 16.09 5.30 10.47
N ARG A 51 15.65 6.54 10.23
CA ARG A 51 15.71 7.61 11.24
C ARG A 51 14.81 7.32 12.43
N PHE A 52 13.61 6.81 12.16
CA PHE A 52 12.68 6.40 13.21
C PHE A 52 13.24 5.26 14.07
N LEU A 53 13.82 4.24 13.44
CA LEU A 53 14.46 3.12 14.14
C LEU A 53 15.60 3.63 15.03
N CYS A 54 16.45 4.54 14.53
CA CYS A 54 17.50 5.17 15.35
C CYS A 54 16.92 5.88 16.59
N HIS A 55 15.81 6.62 16.44
CA HIS A 55 15.16 7.28 17.57
C HIS A 55 14.58 6.28 18.57
N SER A 56 13.92 5.24 18.08
CA SER A 56 13.32 4.18 18.91
C SER A 56 14.40 3.42 19.70
N ILE A 57 15.53 3.12 19.06
CA ILE A 57 16.68 2.48 19.70
C ILE A 57 17.27 3.39 20.78
N ALA A 58 17.41 4.70 20.50
CA ALA A 58 17.86 5.66 21.51
C ALA A 58 16.95 5.69 22.75
N ASN A 59 15.63 5.69 22.54
CA ASN A 59 14.66 5.67 23.63
C ASN A 59 14.73 4.35 24.42
N LYS A 60 14.94 3.21 23.75
CA LYS A 60 15.11 1.92 24.43
C LYS A 60 16.41 1.83 25.23
N TYR A 61 17.49 2.46 24.74
CA TYR A 61 18.70 2.60 25.54
C TYR A 61 18.50 3.54 26.75
N LEU A 62 17.65 4.56 26.65
CA LEU A 62 17.23 5.37 27.80
C LEU A 62 16.43 4.55 28.82
N ASP A 63 15.48 3.72 28.38
CA ASP A 63 14.76 2.79 29.26
C ASP A 63 15.75 1.87 29.99
N TYR A 64 16.76 1.36 29.28
CA TYR A 64 17.79 0.51 29.88
C TYR A 64 18.63 1.25 30.92
N LEU A 65 18.96 2.52 30.66
CA LEU A 65 19.69 3.39 31.58
C LEU A 65 18.89 3.65 32.88
N GLN A 66 17.59 3.89 32.77
CA GLN A 66 16.70 4.10 33.92
C GLN A 66 16.55 2.85 34.81
N LEU A 67 16.72 1.65 34.25
CA LEU A 67 16.76 0.39 35.00
C LEU A 67 18.09 0.19 35.78
N LEU A 68 19.14 0.94 35.44
CA LEU A 68 20.45 0.90 36.09
C LEU A 68 20.59 1.99 37.16
N ASP A 69 20.11 3.19 36.90
CA ASP A 69 20.06 4.29 37.87
C ASP A 69 18.83 5.18 37.66
N GLN A 70 17.96 5.22 38.67
CA GLN A 70 16.72 6.00 38.67
C GLN A 70 16.95 7.51 38.75
N ASN A 71 18.16 7.96 39.09
CA ASN A 71 18.49 9.39 39.25
C ASN A 71 19.06 10.03 37.98
N VAL A 72 19.23 9.28 36.88
CA VAL A 72 19.80 9.79 35.63
C VAL A 72 18.75 10.55 34.83
N ALA A 73 18.45 11.78 35.26
CA ALA A 73 17.60 12.74 34.54
C ALA A 73 18.36 13.53 33.44
N HIS A 74 19.62 13.19 33.16
CA HIS A 74 20.46 13.94 32.23
C HIS A 74 20.56 13.24 30.87
N ILE A 75 19.84 13.81 29.91
CA ILE A 75 20.00 13.58 28.48
C ILE A 75 21.44 13.99 28.11
N PRO A 76 22.23 13.13 27.44
CA PRO A 76 23.59 13.46 27.04
C PRO A 76 23.63 14.73 26.18
N GLN A 77 24.57 15.64 26.48
CA GLN A 77 24.91 16.72 25.55
C GLN A 77 25.31 16.10 24.20
N LYS A 78 24.73 16.59 23.11
CA LYS A 78 25.11 16.20 21.73
C LYS A 78 26.63 16.26 21.60
N LEU A 79 27.27 15.11 21.40
CA LEU A 79 28.67 15.03 21.01
C LEU A 79 28.81 15.74 19.66
N GLY A 80 29.36 16.96 19.71
CA GLY A 80 29.45 17.91 18.60
C GLY A 80 30.54 17.57 17.58
N HIS A 81 30.52 16.34 17.05
CA HIS A 81 31.36 15.97 15.92
C HIS A 81 30.50 15.46 14.77
N GLU A 82 30.69 16.06 13.59
CA GLU A 82 30.13 15.61 12.30
C GLU A 82 30.78 14.29 11.88
N LEU A 83 30.48 13.21 12.60
CA LEU A 83 30.84 11.86 12.18
C LEU A 83 30.02 11.49 10.95
N SER A 84 30.66 10.84 9.98
CA SER A 84 29.94 10.22 8.87
C SER A 84 29.04 9.09 9.37
N TRP A 85 28.00 8.76 8.62
CA TRP A 85 27.02 7.75 9.02
C TRP A 85 27.67 6.38 9.31
N SER A 86 28.59 5.94 8.44
CA SER A 86 29.37 4.71 8.63
C SER A 86 30.26 4.74 9.88
N GLN A 87 30.86 5.88 10.21
CA GLN A 87 31.67 6.03 11.41
C GLN A 87 30.82 5.93 12.68
N ARG A 88 29.59 6.46 12.66
CA ARG A 88 28.66 6.36 13.79
C ARG A 88 28.28 4.91 14.08
N PHE A 89 27.86 4.14 13.06
CA PHE A 89 27.49 2.74 13.26
C PHE A 89 28.66 1.86 13.69
N ASN A 90 29.86 2.14 13.19
CA ASN A 90 31.07 1.46 13.65
C ASN A 90 31.36 1.77 15.13
N GLN A 91 31.17 3.02 15.57
CA GLN A 91 31.33 3.38 16.98
C GLN A 91 30.25 2.74 17.87
N ILE A 92 29.00 2.73 17.42
CA ILE A 92 27.90 2.05 18.13
C ILE A 92 28.23 0.57 18.30
N ALA A 93 28.62 -0.13 17.22
CA ALA A 93 28.97 -1.55 17.28
C ALA A 93 30.13 -1.83 18.27
N LEU A 94 31.14 -0.96 18.32
CA LEU A 94 32.24 -1.05 19.29
C LEU A 94 31.76 -0.85 20.73
N LEU A 95 30.86 0.11 20.98
CA LEU A 95 30.29 0.36 22.31
C LEU A 95 29.38 -0.79 22.75
N GLU A 96 28.57 -1.34 21.85
CA GLU A 96 27.74 -2.53 22.11
C GLU A 96 28.58 -3.76 22.43
N GLN A 97 29.70 -3.96 21.72
CA GLN A 97 30.65 -5.03 22.03
C GLN A 97 31.28 -4.88 23.42
N LYS A 98 31.59 -3.64 23.82
CA LYS A 98 32.09 -3.36 25.18
C LYS A 98 31.02 -3.63 26.24
N LEU A 99 29.76 -3.24 26.00
CA LEU A 99 28.63 -3.52 26.89
C LEU A 99 28.32 -5.02 27.08
N ALA A 100 28.76 -5.87 26.15
CA ALA A 100 28.66 -7.32 26.29
C ALA A 100 29.71 -7.92 27.25
N SER A 101 30.72 -7.14 27.64
CA SER A 101 31.76 -7.55 28.59
C SER A 101 31.35 -7.23 30.04
N PRO A 102 31.89 -7.92 31.06
CA PRO A 102 31.65 -7.57 32.45
C PRO A 102 32.28 -6.21 32.77
N LEU A 103 31.44 -5.17 32.84
CA LEU A 103 31.80 -3.79 33.14
C LEU A 103 31.24 -3.37 34.50
N ASP A 104 31.86 -2.38 35.14
CA ASP A 104 31.27 -1.73 36.31
C ASP A 104 30.01 -0.92 35.93
N ILE A 105 29.12 -0.66 36.89
CA ILE A 105 27.85 0.04 36.65
C ILE A 105 28.09 1.45 36.10
N GLU A 106 29.10 2.17 36.62
CA GLU A 106 29.48 3.50 36.14
C GLU A 106 29.94 3.46 34.67
N GLU A 107 30.77 2.49 34.31
CA GLU A 107 31.21 2.29 32.92
C GLU A 107 30.03 1.92 32.01
N GLN A 108 29.11 1.06 32.46
CA GLN A 108 27.90 0.73 31.69
C GLN A 108 27.05 1.97 31.42
N ILE A 109 26.84 2.83 32.43
CA ILE A 109 26.10 4.09 32.29
C ILE A 109 26.76 5.00 31.25
N GLU A 110 28.09 5.17 31.31
CA GLU A 110 28.83 6.01 30.37
C GLU A 110 28.68 5.50 28.92
N HIS A 111 28.87 4.20 28.70
CA HIS A 111 28.73 3.59 27.38
C HIS A 111 27.30 3.72 26.83
N LEU A 112 26.28 3.55 27.67
CA LEU A 112 24.88 3.73 27.27
C LEU A 112 24.58 5.18 26.87
N GLN A 113 25.07 6.15 27.64
CA GLN A 113 24.92 7.57 27.31
C GLN A 113 25.58 7.93 25.97
N GLN A 114 26.76 7.37 25.70
CA GLN A 114 27.44 7.54 24.40
C GLN A 114 26.63 6.94 23.25
N ILE A 115 26.09 5.72 23.40
CA ILE A 115 25.25 5.09 22.38
C ILE A 115 23.99 5.93 22.11
N ILE A 116 23.29 6.38 23.16
CA ILE A 116 22.11 7.24 23.04
C ILE A 116 22.44 8.50 22.24
N SER A 117 23.56 9.17 22.55
CA SER A 117 23.98 10.38 21.85
C SER A 117 24.24 10.14 20.36
N LEU A 118 24.84 8.99 20.00
CA LEU A 118 25.15 8.64 18.60
C LEU A 118 23.88 8.39 17.77
N TYR A 119 22.88 7.74 18.35
CA TYR A 119 21.56 7.56 17.72
C TYR A 119 20.76 8.87 17.64
N GLN A 120 20.85 9.74 18.65
CA GLN A 120 20.16 11.06 18.70
C GLN A 120 20.78 12.14 17.81
N CYS A 121 22.02 11.96 17.35
CA CYS A 121 22.65 12.83 16.35
C CYS A 121 22.05 12.70 14.94
N VAL A 122 21.05 11.83 14.75
CA VAL A 122 20.17 11.83 13.59
C VAL A 122 19.09 12.89 13.80
N PRO A 123 18.99 13.93 12.96
CA PRO A 123 18.06 15.04 13.19
C PRO A 123 16.62 14.52 13.31
N SER A 124 15.98 14.77 14.45
CA SER A 124 14.54 14.55 14.60
C SER A 124 13.84 15.54 13.68
N THR A 125 13.17 15.03 12.67
CA THR A 125 12.34 15.84 11.78
C THR A 125 10.92 15.91 12.36
N GLU A 126 10.09 16.83 11.84
CA GLU A 126 8.65 16.92 12.14
C GLU A 126 7.93 15.55 12.06
N LEU A 127 8.50 14.64 11.26
CA LEU A 127 8.10 13.26 11.10
C LEU A 127 8.00 12.45 12.40
N THR A 128 8.89 12.65 13.38
CA THR A 128 8.86 11.87 14.64
C THR A 128 7.62 12.21 15.49
N ASN A 129 7.22 13.48 15.51
CA ASN A 129 6.01 13.92 16.19
C ASN A 129 4.75 13.44 15.46
N GLN A 130 4.78 13.41 14.12
CA GLN A 130 3.68 12.87 13.32
C GLN A 130 3.50 11.36 13.52
N VAL A 131 4.59 10.58 13.56
CA VAL A 131 4.52 9.13 13.82
C VAL A 131 3.93 8.84 15.19
N SER A 132 4.34 9.57 16.23
CA SER A 132 3.76 9.44 17.57
C SER A 132 2.26 9.72 17.57
N LEU A 133 1.83 10.77 16.87
CA LEU A 133 0.41 11.13 16.73
C LEU A 133 -0.38 10.05 15.97
N TYR A 134 0.17 9.51 14.87
CA TYR A 134 -0.44 8.41 14.13
C TYR A 134 -0.53 7.13 14.97
N SER A 135 0.50 6.84 15.77
CA SER A 135 0.52 5.71 16.68
C SER A 135 -0.59 5.81 17.71
N MET A 136 -0.75 6.97 18.36
CA MET A 136 -1.84 7.21 19.32
C MET A 136 -3.23 7.11 18.66
N GLN A 137 -3.39 7.64 17.45
CA GLN A 137 -4.65 7.57 16.72
C GLN A 137 -5.04 6.12 16.40
N LEU A 138 -4.12 5.32 15.87
CA LEU A 138 -4.38 3.92 15.57
C LEU A 138 -4.65 3.12 16.84
N GLN A 139 -3.89 3.33 17.92
CA GLN A 139 -4.16 2.68 19.21
C GLN A 139 -5.61 2.94 19.68
N ARG A 140 -6.08 4.18 19.53
CA ARG A 140 -7.46 4.54 19.85
C ARG A 140 -8.45 3.82 18.94
N ILE A 141 -8.21 3.79 17.64
CA ILE A 141 -9.07 3.11 16.66
C ILE A 141 -9.18 1.62 16.98
N PHE A 142 -8.08 0.92 17.24
CA PHE A 142 -8.11 -0.50 17.62
C PHE A 142 -8.81 -0.76 18.95
N SER A 143 -8.78 0.21 19.88
CA SER A 143 -9.50 0.10 21.15
C SER A 143 -11.03 0.11 20.98
N GLU A 144 -11.54 0.55 19.82
CA GLU A 144 -12.96 0.50 19.48
C GLU A 144 -13.37 -0.94 19.13
N ARG A 145 -14.29 -1.51 19.90
CA ARG A 145 -14.72 -2.92 19.73
C ARG A 145 -15.75 -3.11 18.61
N GLU A 146 -16.31 -2.02 18.08
CA GLU A 146 -17.32 -2.07 17.04
C GLU A 146 -16.68 -1.88 15.66
N LEU A 147 -16.93 -2.83 14.76
CA LEU A 147 -16.32 -2.87 13.41
C LEU A 147 -16.67 -1.66 12.54
N SER A 148 -17.90 -1.14 12.65
CA SER A 148 -18.36 0.06 11.95
C SER A 148 -17.53 1.28 12.35
N LEU A 149 -17.40 1.53 13.65
CA LEU A 149 -16.65 2.65 14.20
C LEU A 149 -15.17 2.53 13.89
N TRP A 150 -14.61 1.32 14.00
CA TRP A 150 -13.23 1.06 13.60
C TRP A 150 -12.98 1.42 12.14
N LEU A 151 -13.84 0.99 11.22
CA LEU A 151 -13.69 1.27 9.79
C LEU A 151 -13.84 2.76 9.48
N GLU A 152 -14.78 3.44 10.14
CA GLU A 152 -14.93 4.90 10.00
C GLU A 152 -13.72 5.66 10.54
N GLY A 153 -13.24 5.28 11.74
CA GLY A 153 -12.04 5.85 12.34
C GLY A 153 -10.79 5.61 11.49
N PHE A 154 -10.69 4.43 10.86
CA PHE A 154 -9.61 4.10 9.94
C PHE A 154 -9.67 4.94 8.65
N VAL A 155 -10.86 5.13 8.07
CA VAL A 155 -11.04 6.03 6.91
C VAL A 155 -10.65 7.48 7.27
N ASP A 156 -11.04 7.95 8.45
CA ASP A 156 -10.68 9.28 8.93
C ASP A 156 -9.19 9.45 9.18
N PHE A 157 -8.53 8.38 9.64
CA PHE A 157 -7.08 8.32 9.74
C PHE A 157 -6.42 8.44 8.36
N LEU A 158 -6.81 7.60 7.40
CA LEU A 158 -6.25 7.61 6.04
C LEU A 158 -6.43 8.98 5.36
N ASN A 159 -7.59 9.62 5.53
CA ASN A 159 -7.88 10.94 4.98
C ASN A 159 -6.96 12.07 5.50
N LYS A 160 -6.29 11.86 6.64
CA LYS A 160 -5.46 12.87 7.33
C LYS A 160 -3.98 12.48 7.44
N SER A 161 -3.66 11.21 7.20
CA SER A 161 -2.32 10.67 7.41
C SER A 161 -1.51 10.62 6.12
N ASP A 162 -0.23 11.00 6.20
CA ASP A 162 0.77 10.72 5.15
C ASP A 162 1.52 9.42 5.46
N ILE A 163 0.78 8.34 5.77
CA ILE A 163 1.34 7.07 6.26
C ILE A 163 2.35 6.44 5.27
N GLU A 164 2.21 6.71 3.98
CA GLU A 164 3.16 6.26 2.95
C GLU A 164 4.56 6.84 3.12
N GLN A 165 4.69 8.02 3.73
CA GLN A 165 5.99 8.66 3.98
C GLN A 165 6.65 8.14 5.27
N CYS A 166 5.83 7.80 6.27
CA CYS A 166 6.31 7.32 7.57
C CYS A 166 6.56 5.81 7.61
N GLY A 167 5.77 5.03 6.87
CA GLY A 167 5.75 3.58 6.92
C GLY A 167 5.01 3.02 8.15
N TRP A 168 4.32 1.89 7.96
CA TRP A 168 3.57 1.22 9.03
C TRP A 168 4.46 0.73 10.18
N GLY A 169 5.71 0.33 9.87
CA GLY A 169 6.65 -0.17 10.87
C GLY A 169 6.89 0.85 11.97
N ALA A 170 7.20 2.08 11.56
CA ALA A 170 7.44 3.19 12.47
C ALA A 170 6.27 3.44 13.44
N VAL A 171 5.03 3.21 13.01
CA VAL A 171 3.86 3.45 13.84
C VAL A 171 3.69 2.38 14.94
N PHE A 172 4.10 1.13 14.66
CA PHE A 172 3.84 -0.03 15.52
C PHE A 172 5.01 -0.47 16.40
N TYR A 173 6.25 -0.03 16.14
CA TYR A 173 7.42 -0.46 16.92
C TYR A 173 7.32 -0.11 18.40
N ASP A 174 6.81 1.08 18.72
CA ASP A 174 6.67 1.57 20.09
C ASP A 174 5.44 1.00 20.81
N TRP A 175 4.64 0.15 20.15
CA TRP A 175 3.50 -0.47 20.81
C TRP A 175 3.95 -1.51 21.82
N ASN A 176 3.32 -1.44 23.00
CA ASN A 176 3.52 -2.43 24.04
C ASN A 176 2.83 -3.76 23.68
N VAL A 177 3.12 -4.80 24.47
CA VAL A 177 2.61 -6.16 24.24
C VAL A 177 1.08 -6.22 24.22
N GLU A 178 0.41 -5.50 25.13
CA GLU A 178 -1.05 -5.49 25.22
C GLU A 178 -1.70 -4.83 24.00
N GLN A 179 -1.14 -3.71 23.53
CA GLN A 179 -1.60 -2.99 22.34
C GLN A 179 -1.45 -3.83 21.07
N GLN A 180 -0.32 -4.53 20.94
CA GLN A 180 -0.09 -5.42 19.80
C GLN A 180 -1.03 -6.63 19.83
N HIS A 181 -1.22 -7.27 20.99
CA HIS A 181 -2.19 -8.36 21.13
C HIS A 181 -3.60 -7.90 20.78
N LEU A 182 -4.01 -6.72 21.23
CA LEU A 182 -5.33 -6.18 20.93
C LEU A 182 -5.57 -6.02 19.42
N ALA A 183 -4.59 -5.52 18.67
CA ALA A 183 -4.71 -5.40 17.21
C ALA A 183 -4.61 -6.75 16.48
N LEU A 184 -3.77 -7.68 16.96
CA LEU A 184 -3.70 -9.03 16.40
C LEU A 184 -5.01 -9.79 16.60
N ASP A 185 -5.60 -9.71 17.80
CA ASP A 185 -6.88 -10.31 18.15
C ASP A 185 -8.04 -9.69 17.34
N PHE A 186 -7.98 -8.38 17.08
CA PHE A 186 -8.92 -7.71 16.20
C PHE A 186 -8.92 -8.33 14.80
N PHE A 187 -7.74 -8.54 14.20
CA PHE A 187 -7.61 -9.16 12.88
C PHE A 187 -7.91 -10.66 12.86
N ALA A 188 -7.68 -11.36 13.97
CA ALA A 188 -8.05 -12.77 14.11
C ALA A 188 -9.57 -12.97 14.29
N ASN A 189 -10.34 -11.91 14.53
CA ASN A 189 -11.78 -12.00 14.68
C ASN A 189 -12.45 -12.35 13.34
N PRO A 190 -13.27 -13.43 13.27
CA PRO A 190 -13.97 -13.82 12.04
C PRO A 190 -14.78 -12.69 11.42
N LYS A 191 -15.42 -11.83 12.21
CA LYS A 191 -16.20 -10.70 11.68
C LYS A 191 -15.33 -9.62 11.01
N CYS A 192 -14.09 -9.46 11.47
CA CYS A 192 -13.13 -8.59 10.81
C CYS A 192 -12.66 -9.21 9.50
N ALA A 193 -12.38 -10.51 9.50
CA ALA A 193 -12.05 -11.25 8.29
C ALA A 193 -13.18 -11.19 7.26
N ASP A 194 -14.43 -11.36 7.67
CA ASP A 194 -15.61 -11.23 6.81
C ASP A 194 -15.66 -9.84 6.17
N LEU A 195 -15.50 -8.77 6.97
CA LEU A 195 -15.45 -7.40 6.45
C LEU A 195 -14.35 -7.21 5.40
N VAL A 196 -13.13 -7.66 5.68
CA VAL A 196 -12.00 -7.46 4.75
C VAL A 196 -12.17 -8.29 3.47
N ASN A 197 -12.69 -9.52 3.59
CA ASN A 197 -12.99 -10.38 2.46
C ASN A 197 -14.17 -9.85 1.64
N GLU A 198 -15.18 -9.24 2.26
CA GLU A 198 -16.26 -8.54 1.54
C GLU A 198 -15.75 -7.27 0.84
N ILE A 199 -14.87 -6.47 1.47
CA ILE A 199 -14.19 -5.35 0.79
C ILE A 199 -13.44 -5.87 -0.45
N PHE A 200 -12.74 -6.99 -0.32
CA PHE A 200 -12.09 -7.65 -1.45
C PHE A 200 -13.08 -8.09 -2.54
N PHE A 201 -14.19 -8.73 -2.15
CA PHE A 201 -15.25 -9.13 -3.09
C PHE A 201 -15.78 -7.94 -3.89
N TYR A 202 -16.11 -6.84 -3.21
CA TYR A 202 -16.64 -5.64 -3.86
C TYR A 202 -15.58 -4.85 -4.61
N LYS A 203 -14.29 -4.97 -4.26
CA LYS A 203 -13.18 -4.47 -5.10
C LYS A 203 -13.17 -5.19 -6.46
N VAL A 204 -13.44 -6.49 -6.50
CA VAL A 204 -13.51 -7.26 -7.76
C VAL A 204 -14.84 -7.01 -8.49
N HIS A 205 -15.95 -6.90 -7.75
CA HIS A 205 -17.31 -6.70 -8.28
C HIS A 205 -17.99 -5.43 -7.71
N PRO A 206 -17.52 -4.22 -8.08
CA PRO A 206 -18.04 -2.97 -7.52
C PRO A 206 -19.51 -2.71 -7.88
N ASP A 207 -19.98 -3.30 -8.98
CA ASP A 207 -21.36 -3.27 -9.45
C ASP A 207 -22.35 -3.95 -8.49
N LYS A 208 -21.88 -4.88 -7.65
CA LYS A 208 -22.71 -5.62 -6.69
C LYS A 208 -22.86 -4.93 -5.34
N LEU A 209 -22.09 -3.87 -5.07
CA LEU A 209 -22.12 -3.19 -3.78
C LEU A 209 -23.39 -2.35 -3.60
N PHE A 210 -24.02 -1.91 -4.69
CA PHE A 210 -25.23 -1.09 -4.68
C PHE A 210 -26.34 -1.77 -5.48
N ALA A 211 -27.57 -1.73 -4.95
CA ALA A 211 -28.72 -2.31 -5.65
C ALA A 211 -29.10 -1.54 -6.94
N GLU A 212 -28.72 -0.26 -7.02
CA GLU A 212 -28.99 0.60 -8.17
C GLU A 212 -27.91 0.47 -9.23
N VAL A 213 -28.32 0.48 -10.51
CA VAL A 213 -27.37 0.46 -11.64
C VAL A 213 -26.61 1.78 -11.67
N MET A 214 -25.32 1.74 -11.33
CA MET A 214 -24.49 2.93 -11.26
C MET A 214 -23.72 3.22 -12.55
N HIS A 215 -23.35 4.50 -12.71
CA HIS A 215 -22.54 4.95 -13.83
C HIS A 215 -21.12 4.34 -13.77
N PRO A 216 -20.51 3.95 -14.91
CA PRO A 216 -19.16 3.39 -14.98
C PRO A 216 -18.11 4.17 -14.21
N GLU A 217 -18.09 5.50 -14.34
CA GLU A 217 -17.10 6.35 -13.66
C GLU A 217 -17.23 6.29 -12.14
N LYS A 218 -18.47 6.20 -11.65
CA LYS A 218 -18.73 6.03 -10.21
C LYS A 218 -18.30 4.65 -9.74
N LEU A 219 -18.53 3.61 -10.55
CA LEU A 219 -18.06 2.24 -10.28
C LEU A 219 -16.53 2.18 -10.22
N VAL A 220 -15.83 2.85 -11.15
CA VAL A 220 -14.36 2.96 -11.14
C VAL A 220 -13.87 3.69 -9.89
N SER A 221 -14.50 4.82 -9.54
CA SER A 221 -14.16 5.56 -8.31
C SER A 221 -14.34 4.71 -7.05
N ILE A 222 -15.45 3.97 -6.97
CA ILE A 222 -15.73 3.04 -5.86
C ILE A 222 -14.69 1.93 -5.81
N GLN A 223 -14.38 1.32 -6.96
CA GLN A 223 -13.37 0.30 -7.06
C GLN A 223 -12.01 0.80 -6.58
N MET A 224 -11.61 2.00 -6.97
CA MET A 224 -10.36 2.62 -6.54
C MET A 224 -10.32 2.79 -5.02
N ARG A 225 -11.41 3.32 -4.42
CA ARG A 225 -11.52 3.49 -2.97
C ARG A 225 -11.50 2.16 -2.22
N LEU A 226 -12.18 1.14 -2.73
CA LEU A 226 -12.14 -0.23 -2.17
C LEU A 226 -10.75 -0.85 -2.28
N GLY A 227 -10.06 -0.62 -3.40
CA GLY A 227 -8.67 -1.04 -3.61
C GLY A 227 -7.72 -0.40 -2.60
N ILE A 228 -7.86 0.90 -2.35
CA ILE A 228 -7.10 1.64 -1.34
C ILE A 228 -7.36 1.07 0.06
N LEU A 229 -8.63 0.87 0.42
CA LEU A 229 -8.99 0.31 1.73
C LEU A 229 -8.39 -1.08 1.94
N HIS A 230 -8.62 -1.99 0.99
CA HIS A 230 -8.10 -3.36 1.06
C HIS A 230 -6.57 -3.37 1.19
N TYR A 231 -5.88 -2.57 0.36
CA TYR A 231 -4.42 -2.47 0.38
C TYR A 231 -3.86 -1.99 1.72
N TYR A 232 -4.40 -0.91 2.29
CA TYR A 232 -3.88 -0.39 3.54
C TYR A 232 -4.21 -1.29 4.74
N ILE A 233 -5.38 -1.93 4.75
CA ILE A 233 -5.75 -2.89 5.81
C ILE A 233 -4.80 -4.11 5.76
N ASP A 234 -4.57 -4.66 4.57
CA ASP A 234 -3.64 -5.79 4.38
C ASP A 234 -2.20 -5.41 4.74
N SER A 235 -1.72 -4.25 4.27
CA SER A 235 -0.36 -3.76 4.57
C SER A 235 -0.15 -3.54 6.07
N MET A 236 -1.15 -2.99 6.75
CA MET A 236 -1.14 -2.80 8.20
C MET A 236 -1.08 -4.14 8.94
N GLN A 237 -1.93 -5.11 8.56
CA GLN A 237 -1.94 -6.45 9.16
C GLN A 237 -0.58 -7.16 8.96
N GLN A 238 -0.06 -7.15 7.74
CA GLN A 238 1.23 -7.77 7.41
C GLN A 238 2.36 -7.20 8.26
N LYS A 239 2.43 -5.87 8.40
CA LYS A 239 3.50 -5.26 9.21
C LYS A 239 3.33 -5.54 10.70
N LEU A 240 2.09 -5.58 11.21
CA LEU A 240 1.82 -6.02 12.58
C LEU A 240 2.26 -7.47 12.80
N TYR A 241 1.99 -8.37 11.85
CA TYR A 241 2.39 -9.78 11.95
C TYR A 241 3.90 -9.93 11.89
N GLU A 242 4.58 -9.17 11.03
CA GLU A 242 6.04 -9.15 10.98
C GLU A 242 6.64 -8.73 12.34
N ILE A 243 6.16 -7.63 12.92
CA ILE A 243 6.61 -7.14 14.22
C ILE A 243 6.28 -8.13 15.34
N ALA A 244 5.12 -8.81 15.25
CA ALA A 244 4.71 -9.79 16.24
C ALA A 244 5.59 -11.05 16.22
N LEU A 245 5.89 -11.56 15.02
CA LEU A 245 6.80 -12.69 14.82
C LEU A 245 8.21 -12.36 15.32
N GLN A 246 8.66 -11.13 15.06
CA GLN A 246 9.89 -10.56 15.59
C GLN A 246 9.93 -10.56 17.13
N LYS A 247 8.82 -10.26 17.79
CA LYS A 247 8.69 -10.30 19.27
C LYS A 247 8.40 -11.71 19.83
N GLY A 248 8.34 -12.74 18.98
CA GLY A 248 8.12 -14.12 19.41
C GLY A 248 6.67 -14.46 19.72
N PHE A 249 5.70 -13.65 19.27
CA PHE A 249 4.28 -13.97 19.41
C PHE A 249 3.85 -15.07 18.42
N GLY A 250 2.95 -15.94 18.87
CA GLY A 250 2.28 -16.88 17.98
C GLY A 250 1.35 -16.10 17.05
N LEU A 251 1.56 -16.23 15.75
CA LEU A 251 0.63 -15.68 14.76
C LEU A 251 -0.68 -16.49 14.79
N GLY A 252 -1.80 -15.78 14.78
CA GLY A 252 -3.10 -16.39 14.57
C GLY A 252 -3.24 -16.98 13.16
N VAL A 253 -4.42 -17.51 12.85
CA VAL A 253 -4.74 -17.93 11.49
C VAL A 253 -4.93 -16.68 10.62
N ASP A 254 -4.25 -16.63 9.47
CA ASP A 254 -4.46 -15.60 8.47
C ASP A 254 -5.71 -15.92 7.65
N TYR A 255 -6.73 -15.07 7.78
CA TYR A 255 -8.02 -15.23 7.10
C TYR A 255 -8.16 -14.32 5.87
N PHE A 256 -7.14 -13.52 5.53
CA PHE A 256 -7.27 -12.49 4.50
C PHE A 256 -6.97 -13.05 3.11
N LEU A 257 -7.86 -12.74 2.17
CA LEU A 257 -7.60 -12.95 0.75
C LEU A 257 -6.67 -11.84 0.24
N ARG A 258 -5.48 -12.25 -0.21
CA ARG A 258 -4.43 -11.37 -0.74
C ARG A 258 -4.22 -11.49 -2.24
N ASP A 259 -4.90 -12.43 -2.87
CA ASP A 259 -4.90 -12.55 -4.32
C ASP A 259 -5.66 -11.39 -4.96
N GLU A 260 -5.47 -11.16 -6.25
CA GLU A 260 -6.19 -10.10 -6.99
C GLU A 260 -7.54 -10.59 -7.55
N GLU A 261 -7.77 -11.91 -7.57
CA GLU A 261 -8.98 -12.55 -8.07
C GLU A 261 -9.39 -13.73 -7.18
N LEU A 262 -10.69 -14.01 -7.12
CA LEU A 262 -11.21 -15.22 -6.47
C LEU A 262 -11.05 -16.43 -7.40
N PRO A 263 -10.45 -17.53 -6.93
CA PRO A 263 -10.43 -18.78 -7.69
C PRO A 263 -11.84 -19.25 -8.04
N GLN A 264 -11.98 -19.84 -9.23
CA GLN A 264 -13.26 -20.34 -9.70
C GLN A 264 -13.86 -21.37 -8.72
N GLY A 265 -15.13 -21.19 -8.37
CA GLY A 265 -15.86 -22.06 -7.44
C GLY A 265 -15.80 -21.61 -5.98
N VAL A 266 -14.93 -20.65 -5.63
CA VAL A 266 -14.91 -20.00 -4.32
C VAL A 266 -15.95 -18.88 -4.29
N ARG A 267 -16.71 -18.79 -3.20
CA ARG A 267 -17.71 -17.74 -2.98
C ARG A 267 -17.50 -17.11 -1.62
N ILE A 268 -17.70 -15.80 -1.54
CA ILE A 268 -17.72 -15.05 -0.30
C ILE A 268 -19.18 -14.82 0.05
N GLU A 269 -19.56 -15.17 1.27
CA GLU A 269 -20.89 -14.86 1.80
C GLU A 269 -20.93 -13.38 2.13
N THR A 270 -21.92 -12.66 1.59
CA THR A 270 -22.06 -11.21 1.76
C THR A 270 -23.15 -10.90 2.77
N SER A 271 -22.90 -9.95 3.68
CA SER A 271 -23.84 -9.55 4.73
C SER A 271 -24.36 -8.13 4.50
N ASP A 272 -25.68 -7.94 4.55
CA ASP A 272 -26.31 -6.61 4.40
C ASP A 272 -25.77 -5.57 5.40
N VAL A 273 -25.39 -6.03 6.59
CA VAL A 273 -24.82 -5.18 7.63
C VAL A 273 -23.42 -4.69 7.23
N ILE A 274 -22.61 -5.56 6.65
CA ILE A 274 -21.25 -5.24 6.19
C ILE A 274 -21.32 -4.37 4.93
N ILE A 275 -22.26 -4.62 4.02
CA ILE A 275 -22.52 -3.78 2.85
C ILE A 275 -22.72 -2.31 3.27
N GLN A 276 -23.57 -2.05 4.28
CA GLN A 276 -23.81 -0.70 4.76
C GLN A 276 -22.55 -0.02 5.33
N MET A 277 -21.72 -0.77 6.06
CA MET A 277 -20.45 -0.29 6.59
C MET A 277 -19.49 0.09 5.45
N ILE A 278 -19.33 -0.80 4.45
CA ILE A 278 -18.46 -0.58 3.29
C ILE A 278 -18.95 0.64 2.48
N GLN A 279 -20.26 0.76 2.26
CA GLN A 279 -20.84 1.91 1.56
C GLN A 279 -20.56 3.23 2.30
N SER A 280 -20.66 3.26 3.64
CA SER A 280 -20.32 4.44 4.46
C SER A 280 -18.84 4.81 4.30
N ALA A 281 -17.96 3.82 4.44
CA ALA A 281 -16.51 3.98 4.33
C ALA A 281 -16.08 4.52 2.97
N VAL A 282 -16.57 3.91 1.88
CA VAL A 282 -16.27 4.32 0.51
C VAL A 282 -16.73 5.74 0.24
N LYS A 283 -17.91 6.17 0.74
CA LYS A 283 -18.39 7.55 0.56
C LYS A 283 -17.50 8.57 1.27
N ARG A 284 -17.00 8.24 2.47
CA ARG A 284 -16.16 9.14 3.29
C ARG A 284 -14.70 9.21 2.87
N LEU A 285 -14.17 8.17 2.22
CA LEU A 285 -12.78 8.15 1.77
C LEU A 285 -12.55 9.21 0.69
N LYS A 286 -11.62 10.12 0.93
CA LYS A 286 -11.22 11.18 0.01
C LYS A 286 -10.06 10.66 -0.85
N LEU A 287 -10.21 10.73 -2.17
CA LEU A 287 -9.09 10.56 -3.08
C LEU A 287 -8.28 11.87 -3.01
N SER A 288 -7.15 11.87 -2.34
CA SER A 288 -6.32 13.07 -2.16
C SER A 288 -5.71 13.51 -3.50
N SER A 289 -6.32 14.47 -4.17
CA SER A 289 -5.77 15.18 -5.32
C SER A 289 -4.80 16.28 -4.87
N ASN A 290 -3.66 15.89 -4.29
CA ASN A 290 -2.66 16.86 -3.84
C ASN A 290 -1.70 17.19 -5.02
N PRO A 291 -1.54 18.45 -5.43
CA PRO A 291 -0.73 18.81 -6.62
C PRO A 291 0.78 18.54 -6.47
N ILE A 292 1.27 18.35 -5.23
CA ILE A 292 2.65 17.88 -4.97
C ILE A 292 2.76 16.37 -5.20
N ASN A 293 1.67 15.62 -5.00
CA ASN A 293 1.57 14.20 -5.33
C ASN A 293 1.37 13.96 -6.81
N ALA A 294 0.89 14.92 -7.61
CA ALA A 294 0.73 14.73 -9.07
C ALA A 294 2.00 14.23 -9.79
N LYS A 295 3.22 14.59 -9.32
CA LYS A 295 4.47 14.03 -9.88
C LYS A 295 4.81 12.61 -9.38
N ARG A 296 4.37 12.22 -8.17
CA ARG A 296 4.52 10.84 -7.62
C ARG A 296 3.39 9.91 -8.06
N ASP A 297 2.16 10.41 -8.12
CA ASP A 297 0.97 9.75 -8.65
C ASP A 297 1.18 9.33 -10.11
N ASN A 298 1.85 10.17 -10.91
CA ASN A 298 2.24 9.87 -12.28
C ASN A 298 3.14 8.63 -12.41
N VAL A 299 4.08 8.44 -11.48
CA VAL A 299 4.94 7.25 -11.43
C VAL A 299 4.17 6.05 -10.88
N ASN A 300 3.23 6.27 -9.95
CA ASN A 300 2.35 5.23 -9.42
C ASN A 300 1.38 4.68 -10.49
N TYR A 301 0.85 5.50 -11.40
CA TYR A 301 -0.04 4.99 -12.45
C TYR A 301 0.66 4.04 -13.43
N VAL A 302 1.95 4.28 -13.76
CA VAL A 302 2.71 3.32 -14.57
C VAL A 302 3.11 2.09 -13.77
N SER A 303 3.27 2.23 -12.45
CA SER A 303 3.51 1.08 -11.57
C SER A 303 2.33 0.09 -11.59
N ASP A 304 1.09 0.57 -11.72
CA ASP A 304 -0.09 -0.28 -11.84
C ASP A 304 -0.14 -1.07 -13.15
N LEU A 305 0.38 -0.51 -14.25
CA LEU A 305 0.58 -1.25 -15.51
C LEU A 305 1.56 -2.42 -15.31
N LYS A 306 2.71 -2.16 -14.67
CA LYS A 306 3.71 -3.21 -14.36
C LYS A 306 3.11 -4.29 -13.45
N ARG A 307 2.22 -3.90 -12.53
CA ARG A 307 1.61 -4.79 -11.54
C ARG A 307 0.65 -5.81 -12.15
N ALA A 308 0.11 -5.54 -13.35
CA ALA A 308 -0.65 -6.51 -14.14
C ALA A 308 0.20 -7.73 -14.58
N TYR A 309 1.53 -7.63 -14.52
CA TYR A 309 2.48 -8.67 -14.89
C TYR A 309 3.21 -9.29 -13.70
N LYS A 310 2.90 -8.87 -12.46
CA LYS A 310 3.58 -9.37 -11.27
C LYS A 310 3.15 -10.83 -11.01
N PHE A 311 4.11 -11.75 -11.07
CA PHE A 311 3.96 -13.22 -10.95
C PHE A 311 3.23 -13.91 -12.09
N CYS A 312 2.02 -13.48 -12.44
CA CYS A 312 1.26 -14.00 -13.57
C CYS A 312 0.44 -12.87 -14.21
N PHE A 313 0.25 -12.94 -15.53
CA PHE A 313 -0.50 -11.92 -16.24
C PHE A 313 -1.96 -11.88 -15.77
N ASN A 314 -2.42 -10.69 -15.40
CA ASN A 314 -3.81 -10.40 -15.05
C ASN A 314 -4.40 -9.38 -16.06
N PRO A 315 -5.28 -9.83 -16.98
CA PRO A 315 -5.85 -8.96 -18.00
C PRO A 315 -6.87 -7.96 -17.43
N ASN A 316 -7.62 -8.31 -16.39
CA ASN A 316 -8.55 -7.40 -15.71
C ASN A 316 -7.80 -6.18 -15.16
N ARG A 317 -6.68 -6.41 -14.49
CA ARG A 317 -5.85 -5.36 -13.93
C ARG A 317 -5.24 -4.45 -14.99
N LEU A 318 -4.76 -5.03 -16.10
CA LEU A 318 -4.23 -4.23 -17.19
C LEU A 318 -5.32 -3.32 -17.77
N VAL A 319 -6.50 -3.88 -18.04
CA VAL A 319 -7.65 -3.12 -18.54
C VAL A 319 -8.02 -2.00 -17.58
N ASP A 320 -8.21 -2.31 -16.30
CA ASP A 320 -8.61 -1.32 -15.30
C ASP A 320 -7.56 -0.20 -15.16
N ALA A 321 -6.26 -0.56 -15.11
CA ALA A 321 -5.17 0.41 -15.02
C ALA A 321 -5.15 1.36 -16.24
N VAL A 322 -5.36 0.82 -17.44
CA VAL A 322 -5.43 1.61 -18.67
C VAL A 322 -6.65 2.53 -18.69
N MET A 323 -7.81 2.04 -18.28
CA MET A 323 -9.04 2.85 -18.23
C MET A 323 -8.96 3.94 -17.17
N ILE A 324 -8.37 3.66 -15.99
CA ILE A 324 -8.11 4.67 -14.96
C ILE A 324 -7.12 5.72 -15.46
N LEU A 325 -6.05 5.31 -16.13
CA LEU A 325 -5.10 6.22 -16.78
C LEU A 325 -5.80 7.13 -17.79
N GLN A 326 -6.64 6.57 -18.65
CA GLN A 326 -7.40 7.32 -19.63
C GLN A 326 -8.33 8.34 -18.95
N GLN A 327 -9.08 7.93 -17.93
CA GLN A 327 -9.99 8.81 -17.21
C GLN A 327 -9.21 9.94 -16.52
N ASN A 328 -8.20 9.60 -15.72
CA ASN A 328 -7.45 10.58 -14.91
C ASN A 328 -6.71 11.59 -15.79
N LEU A 329 -6.09 11.13 -16.89
CA LEU A 329 -5.37 12.00 -17.80
C LEU A 329 -6.33 12.83 -18.68
N LEU A 330 -7.57 12.42 -18.90
CA LEU A 330 -8.53 13.18 -19.71
C LEU A 330 -9.54 13.99 -18.88
N SER A 331 -9.53 13.89 -17.55
CA SER A 331 -10.34 14.72 -16.63
C SER A 331 -10.24 16.21 -17.02
N GLY A 332 -11.37 16.83 -17.38
CA GLY A 332 -11.44 18.24 -17.79
C GLY A 332 -11.36 18.52 -19.31
N ALA A 333 -11.20 17.50 -20.16
CA ALA A 333 -11.19 17.64 -21.63
C ALA A 333 -12.49 17.11 -22.27
N VAL A 334 -13.65 17.65 -21.84
CA VAL A 334 -14.95 17.24 -22.38
C VAL A 334 -15.15 17.80 -23.79
N GLY A 335 -15.29 16.91 -24.79
CA GLY A 335 -15.82 17.25 -26.11
C GLY A 335 -14.84 17.49 -27.26
N GLN A 336 -13.54 17.20 -27.11
CA GLN A 336 -12.60 17.33 -28.23
C GLN A 336 -12.55 16.05 -29.09
N LYS A 337 -12.67 16.21 -30.42
CA LYS A 337 -12.50 15.14 -31.42
C LYS A 337 -11.13 14.43 -31.38
N ASN A 338 -10.18 14.92 -30.57
CA ASN A 338 -8.80 14.44 -30.50
C ASN A 338 -8.44 13.79 -29.15
N ASN A 339 -9.41 13.28 -28.38
CA ASN A 339 -9.15 12.67 -27.06
C ASN A 339 -8.10 11.55 -27.09
N ILE A 340 -8.01 10.77 -28.17
CA ILE A 340 -7.01 9.69 -28.31
C ILE A 340 -5.59 10.28 -28.47
N LEU A 341 -5.42 11.30 -29.31
CA LEU A 341 -4.12 11.97 -29.50
C LEU A 341 -3.65 12.66 -28.22
N LEU A 342 -4.58 13.36 -27.55
CA LEU A 342 -4.29 14.01 -26.27
C LEU A 342 -3.89 12.97 -25.19
N PHE A 343 -4.57 11.83 -25.16
CA PHE A 343 -4.22 10.74 -24.25
C PHE A 343 -2.82 10.19 -24.57
N GLN A 344 -2.50 9.99 -25.85
CA GLN A 344 -1.18 9.53 -26.30
C GLN A 344 -0.06 10.50 -25.87
N GLU A 345 -0.27 11.81 -26.06
CA GLU A 345 0.67 12.86 -25.64
C GLU A 345 0.92 12.83 -24.12
N LYS A 346 -0.15 12.70 -23.32
CA LYS A 346 -0.04 12.60 -21.87
C LYS A 346 0.66 11.31 -21.44
N MET A 347 0.40 10.19 -22.11
CA MET A 347 1.10 8.92 -21.86
C MET A 347 2.60 9.02 -22.19
N MET A 348 2.97 9.64 -23.31
CA MET A 348 4.38 9.88 -23.63
C MET A 348 5.07 10.74 -22.55
N ALA A 349 4.39 11.77 -22.05
CA ALA A 349 4.92 12.60 -20.97
C ALA A 349 5.12 11.83 -19.65
N LEU A 350 4.30 10.80 -19.38
CA LEU A 350 4.50 9.87 -18.26
C LEU A 350 5.73 8.98 -18.49
N TYR A 351 5.85 8.35 -19.66
CA TYR A 351 6.98 7.46 -19.95
C TYR A 351 8.33 8.21 -20.00
N ASN A 352 8.35 9.47 -20.44
CA ASN A 352 9.53 10.32 -20.40
C ASN A 352 10.13 10.48 -18.98
N GLN A 353 9.33 10.27 -17.92
CA GLN A 353 9.79 10.35 -16.53
C GLN A 353 10.50 9.06 -16.06
N LEU A 354 10.37 7.96 -16.80
CA LEU A 354 10.95 6.67 -16.45
C LEU A 354 12.36 6.51 -17.02
N THR A 355 13.16 5.65 -16.40
CA THR A 355 14.45 5.24 -16.97
C THR A 355 14.26 4.41 -18.24
N THR A 356 15.26 4.39 -19.11
CA THR A 356 15.19 3.61 -20.37
C THR A 356 15.00 2.12 -20.10
N THR A 357 15.63 1.59 -19.05
CA THR A 357 15.44 0.20 -18.61
C THR A 357 13.98 -0.08 -18.26
N GLU A 358 13.33 0.80 -17.49
CA GLU A 358 11.92 0.61 -17.13
C GLU A 358 10.98 0.67 -18.33
N CYS A 359 11.26 1.52 -19.32
CA CYS A 359 10.49 1.55 -20.57
C CYS A 359 10.69 0.27 -21.39
N LEU A 360 11.91 -0.26 -21.46
CA LEU A 360 12.21 -1.52 -22.14
C LEU A 360 11.56 -2.72 -21.44
N ASP A 361 11.57 -2.76 -20.12
CA ASP A 361 10.88 -3.79 -19.33
C ASP A 361 9.38 -3.77 -19.61
N LEU A 362 8.77 -2.58 -19.62
CA LEU A 362 7.34 -2.42 -19.91
C LEU A 362 7.00 -2.83 -21.35
N TYR A 363 7.86 -2.50 -22.32
CA TYR A 363 7.72 -2.97 -23.70
C TYR A 363 7.77 -4.50 -23.77
N GLY A 364 8.70 -5.13 -23.03
CA GLY A 364 8.79 -6.58 -22.92
C GLY A 364 7.51 -7.22 -22.35
N TYR A 365 6.93 -6.63 -21.30
CA TYR A 365 5.65 -7.08 -20.75
C TYR A 365 4.51 -6.97 -21.77
N PHE A 366 4.43 -5.85 -22.48
CA PHE A 366 3.42 -5.60 -23.50
C PHE A 366 3.58 -6.49 -24.73
N ALA A 367 4.80 -6.86 -25.09
CA ALA A 367 5.10 -7.72 -26.24
C ALA A 367 4.89 -9.22 -25.95
N ASN A 368 4.65 -9.63 -24.71
CA ASN A 368 4.45 -11.03 -24.33
C ASN A 368 3.17 -11.63 -24.99
N ASN A 369 3.21 -12.94 -25.25
CA ASN A 369 2.11 -13.75 -25.76
C ASN A 369 0.80 -13.58 -24.97
N ASP A 370 0.88 -13.41 -23.65
CA ASP A 370 -0.33 -13.24 -22.81
C ASP A 370 -1.09 -11.96 -23.18
N THR A 371 -0.37 -10.85 -23.34
CA THR A 371 -0.91 -9.56 -23.80
C THR A 371 -1.38 -9.64 -25.24
N GLN A 372 -0.62 -10.30 -26.11
CA GLN A 372 -1.02 -10.52 -27.51
C GLN A 372 -2.33 -11.30 -27.61
N GLN A 373 -2.55 -12.31 -26.75
CA GLN A 373 -3.80 -13.06 -26.69
C GLN A 373 -4.97 -12.19 -26.22
N LEU A 374 -4.76 -11.32 -25.23
CA LEU A 374 -5.77 -10.37 -24.79
C LEU A 374 -6.16 -9.42 -25.93
N LEU A 375 -5.17 -8.81 -26.59
CA LEU A 375 -5.39 -7.91 -27.73
C LEU A 375 -6.08 -8.62 -28.90
N TYR A 376 -5.67 -9.84 -29.23
CA TYR A 376 -6.32 -10.66 -30.24
C TYR A 376 -7.79 -10.92 -29.89
N THR A 377 -8.10 -11.20 -28.63
CA THR A 377 -9.46 -11.43 -28.16
C THR A 377 -10.33 -10.20 -28.40
N PHE A 378 -9.87 -9.03 -27.94
CA PHE A 378 -10.59 -7.76 -28.16
C PHE A 378 -10.70 -7.41 -29.64
N PHE A 379 -9.61 -7.52 -30.41
CA PHE A 379 -9.57 -7.25 -31.85
C PHE A 379 -10.54 -8.13 -32.63
N ASN A 380 -10.60 -9.42 -32.33
CA ASN A 380 -11.50 -10.33 -33.01
C ASN A 380 -12.97 -9.97 -32.74
N ILE A 381 -13.31 -9.61 -31.49
CA ILE A 381 -14.67 -9.16 -31.13
C ILE A 381 -15.02 -7.85 -31.86
N THR A 382 -14.10 -6.89 -31.91
CA THR A 382 -14.34 -5.60 -32.58
C THR A 382 -14.49 -5.75 -34.10
N ARG A 383 -13.85 -6.75 -34.71
CA ARG A 383 -14.03 -7.14 -36.12
C ARG A 383 -15.30 -7.95 -36.39
N GLY A 384 -16.11 -8.22 -35.38
CA GLY A 384 -17.35 -9.00 -35.51
C GLY A 384 -17.13 -10.52 -35.49
N GLY A 385 -15.97 -10.97 -35.04
CA GLY A 385 -15.71 -12.38 -34.73
C GLY A 385 -16.62 -12.89 -33.63
N THR A 386 -16.79 -14.21 -33.57
CA THR A 386 -17.66 -14.88 -32.59
C THR A 386 -16.86 -15.88 -31.79
N PHE A 387 -17.23 -16.03 -30.52
CA PHE A 387 -16.69 -17.04 -29.62
C PHE A 387 -17.83 -17.84 -29.01
N ASP A 388 -17.68 -19.16 -28.87
CA ASP A 388 -18.73 -20.05 -28.34
C ASP A 388 -19.20 -19.66 -26.93
N TRP A 389 -18.34 -19.01 -26.15
CA TRP A 389 -18.62 -18.60 -24.77
C TRP A 389 -19.18 -17.18 -24.66
N LEU A 390 -19.13 -16.37 -25.72
CA LEU A 390 -19.53 -14.97 -25.70
C LEU A 390 -20.95 -14.81 -26.28
N PRO A 391 -21.93 -14.31 -25.52
CA PRO A 391 -23.27 -14.05 -26.06
C PRO A 391 -23.25 -12.95 -27.13
N LEU A 392 -24.32 -12.87 -27.92
CA LEU A 392 -24.50 -11.82 -28.92
C LEU A 392 -24.50 -10.44 -28.25
N LEU A 393 -23.50 -9.63 -28.60
CA LEU A 393 -23.32 -8.30 -28.03
C LEU A 393 -24.21 -7.25 -28.71
N ASN A 394 -24.81 -6.37 -27.91
CA ASN A 394 -25.47 -5.16 -28.40
C ASN A 394 -24.45 -4.08 -28.81
N ASN A 395 -24.93 -2.98 -29.39
CA ASN A 395 -24.05 -1.93 -29.89
C ASN A 395 -23.23 -1.27 -28.77
N ASP A 396 -23.82 -1.04 -27.60
CA ASP A 396 -23.14 -0.40 -26.47
C ASP A 396 -21.99 -1.28 -25.94
N GLU A 397 -22.22 -2.60 -25.86
CA GLU A 397 -21.20 -3.58 -25.49
C GLU A 397 -20.04 -3.61 -26.48
N LYS A 398 -20.33 -3.56 -27.78
CA LYS A 398 -19.30 -3.49 -28.83
C LYS A 398 -18.50 -2.19 -28.75
N ILE A 399 -19.16 -1.07 -28.47
CA ILE A 399 -18.51 0.23 -28.30
C ILE A 399 -17.57 0.19 -27.09
N ALA A 400 -17.99 -0.36 -25.95
CA ALA A 400 -17.14 -0.46 -24.77
C ALA A 400 -15.89 -1.31 -25.00
N ILE A 401 -16.05 -2.46 -25.66
CA ILE A 401 -14.93 -3.33 -26.06
C ILE A 401 -13.99 -2.58 -27.01
N GLN A 402 -14.52 -1.84 -27.98
CA GLN A 402 -13.72 -1.02 -28.89
C GLN A 402 -12.97 0.07 -28.15
N THR A 403 -13.61 0.80 -27.23
CA THR A 403 -12.96 1.86 -26.44
C THR A 403 -11.81 1.34 -25.60
N VAL A 404 -11.99 0.20 -24.91
CA VAL A 404 -10.93 -0.43 -24.12
C VAL A 404 -9.78 -0.90 -25.02
N PHE A 405 -10.10 -1.49 -26.18
CA PHE A 405 -9.11 -1.91 -27.15
C PHE A 405 -8.27 -0.74 -27.68
N ASP A 406 -8.92 0.37 -28.04
CA ASP A 406 -8.24 1.58 -28.52
C ASP A 406 -7.38 2.23 -27.42
N ALA A 407 -7.86 2.22 -26.17
CA ALA A 407 -7.09 2.72 -25.02
C ALA A 407 -5.83 1.89 -24.76
N LEU A 408 -5.94 0.56 -24.82
CA LEU A 408 -4.80 -0.37 -24.70
C LEU A 408 -3.75 -0.08 -25.78
N LEU A 409 -4.16 -0.02 -27.05
CA LEU A 409 -3.25 0.28 -28.15
C LEU A 409 -2.59 1.65 -27.98
N CYS A 410 -3.34 2.67 -27.54
CA CYS A 410 -2.80 4.01 -27.31
C CYS A 410 -1.69 4.02 -26.26
N VAL A 411 -1.90 3.35 -25.12
CA VAL A 411 -0.90 3.21 -24.03
C VAL A 411 0.36 2.49 -24.53
N MET A 412 0.18 1.46 -25.35
CA MET A 412 1.25 0.63 -25.88
C MET A 412 2.05 1.38 -26.97
N ASP A 413 1.39 2.04 -27.91
CA ASP A 413 2.04 2.81 -28.98
C ASP A 413 2.73 4.07 -28.44
N ALA A 414 2.17 4.74 -27.43
CA ALA A 414 2.85 5.84 -26.74
C ALA A 414 4.23 5.42 -26.19
N LEU A 415 4.34 4.19 -25.65
CA LEU A 415 5.61 3.66 -25.16
C LEU A 415 6.61 3.45 -26.29
N ARG A 416 6.14 2.96 -27.45
CA ARG A 416 6.99 2.76 -28.63
C ARG A 416 7.52 4.07 -29.18
N ILE A 417 6.69 5.10 -29.24
CA ILE A 417 7.10 6.44 -29.66
C ILE A 417 8.15 6.99 -28.69
N GLU A 418 7.94 6.85 -27.38
CA GLU A 418 8.91 7.28 -26.38
C GLU A 418 10.24 6.52 -26.46
N LEU A 419 10.22 5.19 -26.67
CA LEU A 419 11.42 4.42 -26.94
C LEU A 419 12.12 4.87 -28.24
N GLY A 420 11.36 5.23 -29.28
CA GLY A 420 11.86 5.85 -30.50
C GLY A 420 12.56 7.19 -30.26
N ASN A 421 11.99 8.05 -29.41
CA ASN A 421 12.60 9.31 -28.97
C ASN A 421 13.94 9.08 -28.25
N ARG A 422 14.10 7.91 -27.62
CA ARG A 422 15.34 7.44 -26.98
C ARG A 422 16.27 6.65 -27.93
N HIS A 423 15.99 6.69 -29.23
CA HIS A 423 16.76 6.02 -30.28
C HIS A 423 16.70 4.48 -30.29
N PHE A 424 15.65 3.89 -29.73
CA PHE A 424 15.39 2.46 -29.85
C PHE A 424 14.38 2.17 -30.95
N LEU A 425 14.68 1.16 -31.77
CA LEU A 425 13.74 0.64 -32.77
C LEU A 425 12.93 -0.48 -32.12
N THR A 426 11.60 -0.39 -32.21
CA THR A 426 10.67 -1.36 -31.65
C THR A 426 9.69 -1.87 -32.71
N GLU A 427 9.39 -3.16 -32.67
CA GLU A 427 8.36 -3.75 -33.52
C GLU A 427 6.96 -3.33 -33.04
N SER A 428 5.97 -3.42 -33.95
CA SER A 428 4.58 -3.20 -33.58
C SER A 428 4.04 -4.41 -32.80
N TYR A 429 3.24 -4.15 -31.78
CA TYR A 429 2.58 -5.23 -31.05
C TYR A 429 1.66 -6.01 -31.98
N MET A 430 1.82 -7.33 -31.99
CA MET A 430 1.04 -8.23 -32.84
C MET A 430 -0.29 -8.56 -32.18
N TYR A 431 -1.39 -8.38 -32.91
CA TYR A 431 -2.75 -8.72 -32.45
C TYR A 431 -3.66 -9.28 -33.56
N ASP A 432 -3.26 -9.19 -34.83
CA ASP A 432 -3.97 -9.82 -35.96
C ASP A 432 -3.36 -11.20 -36.25
N LEU A 433 -3.79 -12.20 -35.49
CA LEU A 433 -3.28 -13.57 -35.59
C LEU A 433 -4.09 -14.33 -36.64
N THR A 434 -3.56 -14.42 -37.85
CA THR A 434 -4.14 -15.12 -39.01
C THR A 434 -4.29 -16.64 -38.82
N ASN A 435 -3.71 -17.21 -37.76
CA ASN A 435 -3.75 -18.64 -37.44
C ASN A 435 -3.75 -18.81 -35.92
N SER A 436 -4.90 -19.06 -35.32
CA SER A 436 -5.00 -19.16 -33.86
C SER A 436 -5.77 -20.42 -33.45
N ASN A 437 -5.05 -21.54 -33.39
CA ASN A 437 -5.36 -22.60 -32.42
C ASN A 437 -5.08 -22.12 -30.97
N LEU A 438 -5.34 -20.85 -30.67
CA LEU A 438 -5.15 -20.27 -29.36
C LEU A 438 -6.34 -20.66 -28.51
N LYS A 439 -6.11 -21.56 -27.57
CA LYS A 439 -7.03 -21.79 -26.47
C LYS A 439 -7.07 -20.50 -25.65
N LEU A 440 -8.13 -19.72 -25.86
CA LEU A 440 -8.39 -18.54 -25.04
C LEU A 440 -8.53 -18.96 -23.59
N ASP A 441 -7.59 -18.48 -22.79
CA ASP A 441 -7.57 -18.65 -21.35
C ASP A 441 -8.80 -18.00 -20.70
N TYR A 442 -9.24 -18.56 -19.57
CA TYR A 442 -10.43 -18.09 -18.85
C TYR A 442 -10.28 -16.64 -18.40
N ARG A 443 -9.05 -16.20 -18.07
CA ARG A 443 -8.75 -14.83 -17.64
C ARG A 443 -9.10 -13.79 -18.70
N ASN A 444 -8.80 -14.08 -19.97
CA ASN A 444 -9.14 -13.19 -21.07
C ASN A 444 -10.66 -13.12 -21.30
N ARG A 445 -11.39 -14.22 -21.04
CA ARG A 445 -12.85 -14.24 -21.10
C ARG A 445 -13.46 -13.37 -20.00
N ASP A 446 -12.93 -13.50 -18.79
CA ASP A 446 -13.37 -12.70 -17.64
C ASP A 446 -13.14 -11.21 -17.89
N ALA A 447 -11.99 -10.83 -18.46
CA ALA A 447 -11.73 -9.45 -18.88
C ALA A 447 -12.75 -8.91 -19.88
N VAL A 448 -13.20 -9.72 -20.84
CA VAL A 448 -14.26 -9.30 -21.78
C VAL A 448 -15.59 -9.07 -21.04
N PHE A 449 -15.99 -9.99 -20.16
CA PHE A 449 -17.21 -9.82 -19.36
C PHE A 449 -17.13 -8.63 -18.42
N ARG A 450 -15.96 -8.39 -17.83
CA ARG A 450 -15.68 -7.23 -17.00
C ARG A 450 -15.86 -5.94 -17.79
N VAL A 451 -15.31 -5.86 -19.00
CA VAL A 451 -15.47 -4.69 -19.87
C VAL A 451 -16.93 -4.43 -20.21
N ILE A 452 -17.67 -5.48 -20.56
CA ILE A 452 -19.11 -5.41 -20.83
C ILE A 452 -19.90 -4.93 -19.60
N THR A 453 -19.50 -5.36 -18.41
CA THR A 453 -20.22 -5.03 -17.17
C THR A 453 -19.92 -3.60 -16.72
N LEU A 454 -18.64 -3.20 -16.76
CA LEU A 454 -18.19 -1.95 -16.17
C LEU A 454 -18.16 -0.77 -17.14
N TYR A 455 -17.84 -0.98 -18.43
CA TYR A 455 -17.57 0.11 -19.37
C TYR A 455 -18.65 0.33 -20.44
N LYS A 456 -19.74 -0.46 -20.43
CA LYS A 456 -20.87 -0.36 -21.38
C LYS A 456 -21.57 1.00 -21.44
N ARG A 457 -21.36 1.90 -20.47
CA ARG A 457 -22.05 3.21 -20.39
C ARG A 457 -21.10 4.41 -20.34
N MET A 458 -19.99 4.42 -21.08
CA MET A 458 -19.17 5.63 -21.24
C MET A 458 -19.80 6.69 -22.16
N ASN A 459 -21.11 6.94 -22.06
CA ASN A 459 -21.70 8.13 -22.66
C ASN A 459 -21.56 9.28 -21.67
N THR A 460 -20.60 10.15 -21.98
CA THR A 460 -20.29 11.42 -21.31
C THR A 460 -21.55 12.13 -20.83
N ILE A 461 -21.78 12.11 -19.52
CA ILE A 461 -22.55 13.17 -18.88
C ILE A 461 -21.60 14.37 -18.78
N PRO A 462 -21.95 15.56 -19.29
CA PRO A 462 -21.11 16.74 -19.09
C PRO A 462 -20.90 16.95 -17.59
N ASP A 463 -19.67 17.27 -17.15
CA ASP A 463 -19.32 17.53 -15.73
C ASP A 463 -20.36 18.44 -15.02
N ASN A 464 -20.99 19.33 -15.78
CA ASN A 464 -21.96 20.30 -15.29
C ASN A 464 -23.37 19.72 -15.03
N ALA A 465 -23.71 18.49 -15.44
CA ALA A 465 -25.09 18.00 -15.32
C ALA A 465 -25.45 17.63 -13.87
N ILE A 466 -24.47 17.15 -13.09
CA ILE A 466 -24.65 16.86 -11.67
C ILE A 466 -24.70 18.18 -10.88
N GLU A 467 -23.82 19.13 -11.19
CA GLU A 467 -23.86 20.47 -10.58
C GLU A 467 -25.12 21.25 -10.98
N GLN A 468 -25.60 21.15 -12.22
CA GLN A 468 -26.90 21.72 -12.62
C GLN A 468 -28.07 21.03 -11.93
N LEU A 469 -27.96 19.73 -11.62
CA LEU A 469 -28.96 19.03 -10.82
C LEU A 469 -28.99 19.54 -9.38
N PHE A 470 -27.81 19.72 -8.76
CA PHE A 470 -27.70 20.33 -7.43
C PHE A 470 -28.22 21.78 -7.42
N GLN A 471 -27.88 22.58 -8.43
CA GLN A 471 -28.36 23.96 -8.57
C GLN A 471 -29.87 24.02 -8.79
N SER A 472 -30.44 23.10 -9.59
CA SER A 472 -31.88 23.03 -9.82
C SER A 472 -32.67 22.61 -8.57
N ILE A 473 -32.06 21.86 -7.66
CA ILE A 473 -32.65 21.48 -6.37
C ILE A 473 -32.56 22.65 -5.38
N GLU A 474 -31.43 23.36 -5.35
CA GLU A 474 -31.24 24.57 -4.54
C GLU A 474 -32.17 25.72 -4.98
N ASP A 475 -32.41 25.87 -6.28
CA ASP A 475 -33.33 26.87 -6.84
C ASP A 475 -34.82 26.49 -6.60
N CYS A 476 -35.13 25.22 -6.32
CA CYS A 476 -36.49 24.78 -5.96
C CYS A 476 -36.82 24.98 -4.46
N GLU A 477 -35.84 25.26 -3.60
CA GLU A 477 -36.06 25.57 -2.18
C GLU A 477 -36.25 27.08 -1.91
N VAL A 478 -36.28 27.91 -2.95
CA VAL A 478 -36.63 29.34 -2.87
C VAL A 478 -37.83 29.64 -3.79
N ASN A 479 -39.00 29.11 -3.44
CA ASN A 479 -40.32 29.71 -3.72
C ASN A 479 -41.38 29.19 -2.76
#